data_AF-A0A2E4CB03-F1
#
_entry.id   AF-A0A2E4CB03-F1
#
_cell.length_a   1.000
_cell.length_b   1.000
_cell.length_c   1.000
_cell.angle_alpha   90.00
_cell.angle_beta   90.00
_cell.angle_gamma   90.00
#
_symmetry.space_group_name_H-M   'P 1'
#
loop_
_entity.id
_entity.type
_entity.pdbx_description
1 polymer ?
#
loop_
_entity_poly.entity_id
_entity_poly.type
_entity_poly.pdbx_seq_one_letter_code
_entity_poly.pdbx_strand_id
1 'polypeptide(L)'
;MDTHTCVWNAVVLQTVICGIIVALVLWGGDFRSGTGKRFAHFGPGTTDVPISAMGVNISSWQRWAVLIALLVLLEVVQTYTHKHYKRWYRYSVRARGESGMSKSNTMLMVTMWRITTFFPHVFKFLLVIATQQLQFLLPTLLARICTSNVIDYNTLI
;
A
#
# COMPACT_ATOMS: atom_id res chain seq x y z
N MET A 1 24.57 2.71 8.29
CA MET A 1 23.72 3.23 7.19
C MET A 1 22.92 4.38 7.76
N ASP A 2 23.09 5.59 7.23
CA ASP A 2 22.52 6.81 7.82
C ASP A 2 20.99 6.74 7.83
N THR A 3 20.40 6.98 8.99
CA THR A 3 18.94 6.95 9.21
C THR A 3 18.19 7.86 8.25
N HIS A 4 18.82 8.95 7.80
CA HIS A 4 18.28 9.87 6.80
C HIS A 4 18.14 9.24 5.41
N THR A 5 19.16 8.52 4.94
CA THR A 5 19.17 7.85 3.63
C THR A 5 18.13 6.74 3.58
N CYS A 6 17.95 6.00 4.68
CA CYS A 6 16.91 4.97 4.79
C CYS A 6 15.49 5.56 4.68
N VAL A 7 15.22 6.69 5.35
CA VAL A 7 13.90 7.32 5.31
C VAL A 7 13.61 7.91 3.94
N TRP A 8 14.61 8.52 3.28
CA TRP A 8 14.44 9.04 1.93
C TRP A 8 14.15 7.93 0.91
N ASN A 9 14.91 6.85 0.94
CA ASN A 9 14.69 5.70 0.06
C ASN A 9 13.29 5.11 0.26
N ALA A 10 12.82 5.05 1.50
CA ALA A 10 11.49 4.55 1.81
C ALA A 10 10.38 5.47 1.25
N VAL A 11 10.52 6.79 1.40
CA VAL A 11 9.55 7.77 0.84
C VAL A 11 9.54 7.75 -0.69
N VAL A 12 10.72 7.67 -1.32
CA VAL A 12 10.84 7.57 -2.79
C VAL A 12 10.18 6.29 -3.29
N LEU A 13 10.49 5.14 -2.68
CA LEU A 13 9.90 3.85 -3.04
C LEU A 13 8.37 3.88 -2.92
N GLN A 14 7.84 4.45 -1.83
CA GLN A 14 6.40 4.60 -1.63
C GLN A 14 5.77 5.52 -2.68
N THR A 15 6.45 6.59 -3.08
CA THR A 15 5.98 7.53 -4.10
C THR A 15 5.92 6.88 -5.48
N VAL A 16 6.95 6.13 -5.86
CA VAL A 16 6.98 5.36 -7.12
C VAL A 16 5.83 4.38 -7.18
N ILE A 17 5.59 3.64 -6.08
CA ILE A 17 4.50 2.67 -6.01
C ILE A 17 3.12 3.37 -6.07
N CYS A 18 2.94 4.50 -5.39
CA CYS A 18 1.72 5.30 -5.54
C CYS A 18 1.51 5.74 -6.99
N GLY A 19 2.57 6.20 -7.66
CA GLY A 19 2.52 6.59 -9.07
C GLY A 19 2.11 5.45 -10.00
N ILE A 20 2.66 4.25 -9.79
CA ILE A 20 2.27 3.04 -10.54
C ILE A 20 0.79 2.72 -10.33
N ILE A 21 0.30 2.80 -9.09
CA ILE A 21 -1.12 2.56 -8.77
C ILE A 21 -2.02 3.59 -9.45
N VAL A 22 -1.69 4.88 -9.36
CA VAL A 22 -2.44 5.95 -10.04
C VAL A 22 -2.48 5.69 -11.54
N ALA A 23 -1.33 5.34 -12.15
CA ALA A 23 -1.25 5.05 -13.57
C ALA A 23 -2.13 3.85 -13.96
N LEU A 24 -2.13 2.77 -13.16
CA LEU A 24 -3.00 1.61 -13.39
C LEU A 24 -4.49 1.98 -13.26
N VAL A 25 -4.86 2.81 -12.28
CA VAL A 25 -6.24 3.30 -12.11
C VAL A 25 -6.68 4.15 -13.32
N LEU A 26 -5.82 5.07 -13.77
CA LEU A 26 -6.13 5.96 -14.89
C LEU A 26 -6.12 5.25 -16.25
N TRP A 27 -5.25 4.27 -16.44
CA TRP A 27 -5.14 3.54 -17.71
C TRP A 27 -6.28 2.55 -17.91
N GLY A 28 -6.83 1.99 -16.84
CA GLY A 28 -7.86 0.96 -16.90
C GLY A 28 -9.22 1.34 -16.32
N GLY A 29 -9.47 2.56 -15.87
CA GLY A 29 -10.66 2.88 -15.06
C GLY A 29 -12.02 2.65 -15.72
N ASP A 30 -12.57 1.43 -15.60
CA ASP A 30 -13.96 1.09 -15.91
C ASP A 30 -14.59 0.43 -14.67
N PHE A 31 -15.14 1.26 -13.78
CA PHE A 31 -15.71 0.83 -12.49
C PHE A 31 -17.16 0.38 -12.65
N ARG A 32 -17.37 -0.79 -13.26
CA ARG A 32 -18.72 -1.39 -13.31
C ARG A 32 -19.06 -2.04 -11.96
N SER A 33 -20.03 -1.45 -11.26
CA SER A 33 -20.65 -2.03 -10.07
C SER A 33 -21.38 -3.32 -10.45
N GLY A 34 -21.14 -4.40 -9.73
CA GLY A 34 -21.82 -5.66 -9.98
C GLY A 34 -22.28 -6.32 -8.70
N THR A 35 -23.45 -6.91 -8.82
CA THR A 35 -24.43 -7.32 -7.81
C THR A 35 -23.93 -8.26 -6.71
N GLY A 36 -24.27 -7.91 -5.46
CA GLY A 36 -24.79 -8.73 -4.34
C GLY A 36 -24.07 -10.00 -3.87
N LYS A 37 -23.58 -10.88 -4.76
CA LYS A 37 -23.05 -12.22 -4.41
C LYS A 37 -21.53 -12.27 -4.26
N ARG A 38 -20.84 -11.12 -4.28
CA ARG A 38 -19.38 -11.04 -4.48
C ARG A 38 -18.54 -11.10 -3.20
N PHE A 39 -19.13 -10.82 -2.04
CA PHE A 39 -18.38 -10.53 -0.80
C PHE A 39 -17.52 -11.69 -0.31
N ALA A 40 -18.03 -12.92 -0.41
CA ALA A 40 -17.35 -14.14 0.03
C ALA A 40 -16.67 -14.93 -1.11
N HIS A 41 -16.63 -14.38 -2.33
CA HIS A 41 -16.01 -15.08 -3.45
C HIS A 41 -14.48 -15.06 -3.33
N PHE A 42 -13.87 -16.23 -3.53
CA PHE A 42 -12.42 -16.40 -3.55
C PHE A 42 -11.97 -16.96 -4.90
N GLY A 43 -10.91 -16.37 -5.47
CA GLY A 43 -10.38 -16.71 -6.78
C GLY A 43 -10.80 -15.75 -7.90
N PRO A 44 -10.49 -16.09 -9.16
CA PRO A 44 -10.76 -15.27 -10.33
C PRO A 44 -12.25 -15.11 -10.59
N GLY A 45 -12.59 -14.13 -11.41
CA GLY A 45 -13.95 -13.82 -11.81
C GLY A 45 -14.51 -14.91 -12.71
N THR A 46 -15.77 -15.24 -12.48
CA THR A 46 -16.54 -16.20 -13.28
C THR A 46 -17.64 -15.44 -14.03
N THR A 47 -18.37 -16.15 -14.89
CA THR A 47 -19.52 -15.59 -15.62
C THR A 47 -20.58 -15.03 -14.66
N ASP A 48 -20.77 -15.66 -13.50
CA ASP A 48 -21.73 -15.25 -12.48
C ASP A 48 -21.18 -14.16 -11.53
N VAL A 49 -19.86 -14.12 -11.37
CA VAL A 49 -19.15 -13.14 -10.54
C VAL A 49 -18.05 -12.48 -11.37
N PRO A 50 -18.38 -11.58 -12.31
CA PRO A 50 -17.36 -10.93 -13.12
C PRO A 50 -16.56 -9.95 -12.25
N ILE A 51 -15.25 -10.22 -12.13
CA ILE A 51 -14.31 -9.38 -11.36
C ILE A 51 -13.49 -8.56 -12.35
N SER A 52 -13.59 -7.25 -12.21
CA SER A 52 -12.70 -6.30 -12.85
C SER A 52 -12.04 -5.46 -11.77
N ALA A 53 -10.71 -5.34 -11.81
CA ALA A 53 -10.00 -4.34 -11.03
C ALA A 53 -9.35 -3.38 -12.01
N MET A 54 -9.75 -2.10 -11.95
CA MET A 54 -9.24 -1.06 -12.86
C MET A 54 -9.34 -1.50 -14.32
N GLY A 55 -10.53 -1.94 -14.75
CA GLY A 55 -10.85 -2.35 -16.14
C GLY A 55 -10.13 -3.59 -16.65
N VAL A 56 -9.20 -4.16 -15.88
CA VAL A 56 -8.62 -5.45 -16.19
C VAL A 56 -9.54 -6.54 -15.67
N ASN A 57 -10.11 -7.30 -16.59
CA ASN A 57 -10.88 -8.50 -16.26
C ASN A 57 -9.95 -9.56 -15.64
N ILE A 58 -10.26 -9.96 -14.42
CA ILE A 58 -9.51 -10.94 -13.62
C ILE A 58 -10.20 -12.30 -13.74
N SER A 59 -10.40 -12.79 -14.97
CA SER A 59 -11.08 -14.07 -15.21
C SER A 59 -10.16 -15.30 -15.10
N SER A 60 -8.84 -15.11 -14.95
CA SER A 60 -7.88 -16.21 -14.84
C SER A 60 -7.13 -16.21 -13.50
N TRP A 61 -6.81 -17.41 -13.02
CA TRP A 61 -6.02 -17.61 -11.79
C TRP A 61 -4.66 -16.92 -11.84
N GLN A 62 -4.04 -16.85 -13.03
CA GLN A 62 -2.77 -16.15 -13.23
C GLN A 62 -2.93 -14.66 -12.95
N ARG A 63 -3.94 -14.00 -13.54
CA ARG A 63 -4.20 -12.56 -13.32
C ARG A 63 -4.58 -12.28 -11.87
N TRP A 64 -5.38 -13.16 -11.27
CA TRP A 64 -5.74 -13.07 -9.87
C TRP A 64 -4.52 -13.17 -8.96
N ALA A 65 -3.64 -14.17 -9.17
CA ALA A 65 -2.44 -14.36 -8.38
C ALA A 65 -1.47 -13.18 -8.50
N VAL A 66 -1.29 -12.63 -9.71
CA VAL A 66 -0.48 -11.42 -9.94
C VAL A 66 -1.04 -10.24 -9.17
N LEU A 67 -2.37 -10.01 -9.20
CA LEU A 67 -2.97 -8.92 -8.43
C LEU A 67 -2.76 -9.11 -6.92
N ILE A 68 -2.99 -10.31 -6.39
CA ILE A 68 -2.77 -10.60 -4.96
C ILE A 68 -1.31 -10.38 -4.58
N ALA A 69 -0.36 -10.85 -5.39
CA ALA A 69 1.07 -10.64 -5.16
C ALA A 69 1.43 -9.15 -5.14
N LEU A 70 0.90 -8.35 -6.09
CA LEU A 70 1.11 -6.90 -6.12
C LEU A 70 0.53 -6.21 -4.88
N LEU A 71 -0.67 -6.60 -4.43
CA LEU A 71 -1.30 -6.04 -3.24
C LEU A 71 -0.52 -6.38 -1.96
N VAL A 72 -0.01 -7.61 -1.85
CA VAL A 72 0.86 -8.04 -0.74
C VAL A 72 2.16 -7.24 -0.75
N LEU A 73 2.83 -7.13 -1.89
CA LEU A 73 4.10 -6.43 -2.02
C LEU A 73 3.94 -4.93 -1.72
N LEU A 74 2.86 -4.32 -2.19
CA LEU A 74 2.45 -2.97 -1.83
C LEU A 74 2.33 -2.80 -0.32
N GLU A 75 1.69 -3.75 0.37
CA GLU A 75 1.48 -3.67 1.81
C GLU A 75 2.76 -3.87 2.62
N VAL A 76 3.64 -4.77 2.18
CA VAL A 76 4.97 -4.95 2.78
C VAL A 76 5.74 -3.63 2.74
N VAL A 77 5.82 -3.01 1.56
CA VAL A 77 6.56 -1.75 1.38
C VAL A 77 5.93 -0.61 2.16
N GLN A 78 4.60 -0.51 2.15
CA GLN A 78 3.88 0.51 2.91
C GLN A 78 4.11 0.36 4.42
N THR A 79 4.07 -0.86 4.93
CA THR A 79 4.32 -1.16 6.35
C THR A 79 5.75 -0.83 6.74
N TYR A 80 6.71 -1.21 5.89
CA TYR A 80 8.12 -0.88 6.06
C TYR A 80 8.37 0.62 6.14
N THR A 81 7.91 1.36 5.13
CA THR A 81 8.04 2.82 5.05
C THR A 81 7.40 3.49 6.26
N HIS A 82 6.22 3.01 6.68
CA HIS A 82 5.52 3.54 7.83
C HIS A 82 6.26 3.43 9.14
N LYS A 83 6.85 2.28 9.42
CA LYS A 83 7.58 2.09 10.66
C LYS A 83 8.86 2.92 10.69
N HIS A 84 9.63 2.91 9.61
CA HIS A 84 10.86 3.68 9.53
C HIS A 84 10.61 5.19 9.66
N TYR A 85 9.62 5.71 8.94
CA TYR A 85 9.25 7.12 9.03
C TYR A 85 8.74 7.49 10.43
N LYS A 86 7.82 6.70 11.00
CA LYS A 86 7.26 6.95 12.35
C LYS A 86 8.35 6.93 13.42
N ARG A 87 9.33 6.03 13.30
CA ARG A 87 10.48 5.96 14.20
C ARG A 87 11.32 7.22 14.09
N TRP A 88 11.72 7.61 12.88
CA TRP A 88 12.47 8.85 12.65
C TRP A 88 11.73 10.08 13.18
N TYR A 89 10.44 10.22 12.88
CA TYR A 89 9.66 11.38 13.35
C TYR A 89 9.55 11.43 14.88
N ARG A 90 9.36 10.28 15.54
CA ARG A 90 9.26 10.22 17.00
C ARG A 90 10.60 10.52 17.68
N TYR A 91 11.69 9.90 17.23
CA TYR A 91 12.98 9.97 17.93
C TYR A 91 13.87 11.14 17.52
N SER A 92 13.82 11.55 16.25
CA SER A 92 14.65 12.65 15.74
C SER A 92 13.90 13.98 15.84
N VAL A 93 12.71 14.06 15.24
CA VAL A 93 11.97 15.34 15.16
C VAL A 93 11.29 15.70 16.48
N ARG A 94 10.51 14.79 17.06
CA ARG A 94 9.68 15.11 18.25
C ARG A 94 10.47 15.07 19.56
N ALA A 95 11.35 14.08 19.74
CA ALA A 95 12.08 13.90 21.00
C ALA A 95 13.33 14.77 21.10
N ARG A 96 14.07 14.97 20.00
CA ARG A 96 15.34 15.72 20.00
C ARG A 96 15.23 17.12 19.38
N GLY A 97 14.15 17.42 18.66
CA GLY A 97 14.06 18.67 17.88
C GLY A 97 15.05 18.72 16.70
N GLU A 98 15.81 17.66 16.48
CA GLU A 98 16.89 17.59 15.50
C GLU A 98 16.49 16.60 14.40
N SER A 99 16.16 17.15 13.23
CA SER A 99 15.77 16.33 12.08
C SER A 99 16.96 15.76 11.31
N GLY A 100 18.20 16.22 11.61
CA GLY A 100 19.44 15.93 10.87
C GLY A 100 19.41 16.38 9.40
N MET A 101 18.41 17.17 9.01
CA MET A 101 18.20 17.66 7.65
C MET A 101 17.83 19.14 7.67
N SER A 102 17.92 19.79 6.51
CA SER A 102 17.44 21.16 6.36
C SER A 102 15.93 21.25 6.64
N LYS A 103 15.48 22.41 7.17
CA LYS A 103 14.06 22.64 7.49
C LYS A 103 13.13 22.40 6.29
N SER A 104 13.58 22.76 5.09
CA SER A 104 12.85 22.53 3.83
C SER A 104 12.66 21.03 3.55
N ASN A 105 13.74 20.24 3.64
CA ASN A 105 13.68 18.79 3.40
C ASN A 105 12.80 18.08 4.43
N THR A 106 12.86 18.52 5.70
CA THR A 106 12.02 17.99 6.78
C THR A 106 10.53 18.28 6.53
N MET A 107 10.16 19.51 6.13
CA MET A 107 8.77 19.82 5.77
C MET A 107 8.29 19.05 4.55
N LEU A 108 9.13 18.93 3.52
CA LEU A 108 8.81 18.20 2.31
C LEU A 108 8.58 16.73 2.61
N MET A 109 9.42 16.11 3.44
CA MET A 109 9.26 14.72 3.83
C MET A 109 7.99 14.48 4.66
N VAL A 110 7.65 15.41 5.58
CA VAL A 110 6.39 15.36 6.35
C VAL A 110 5.18 15.49 5.44
N THR A 111 5.24 16.38 4.44
CA THR A 111 4.15 16.58 3.48
C THR A 111 4.00 15.36 2.56
N MET A 112 5.09 14.87 1.97
CA MET A 112 5.08 13.67 1.13
C MET A 112 4.59 12.45 1.91
N TRP A 113 4.98 12.31 3.17
CA TRP A 113 4.52 11.22 4.03
C TRP A 113 2.98 11.19 4.16
N ARG A 114 2.33 12.34 4.38
CA ARG A 114 0.86 12.41 4.45
C ARG A 114 0.20 11.96 3.16
N ILE A 115 0.71 12.40 2.02
CA ILE A 115 0.16 12.06 0.70
C ILE A 115 0.36 10.56 0.40
N THR A 116 1.58 10.07 0.58
CA THR A 116 2.01 8.71 0.24
C THR A 116 1.45 7.62 1.16
N THR A 117 0.96 7.98 2.35
CA THR A 117 0.23 7.07 3.24
C THR A 117 -1.27 7.08 3.04
N PHE A 118 -1.83 8.22 2.64
CA PHE A 118 -3.25 8.36 2.38
C PHE A 118 -3.65 7.58 1.12
N PHE A 119 -2.90 7.75 0.03
CA PHE A 119 -3.28 7.23 -1.28
C PHE A 119 -3.42 5.70 -1.33
N PRO A 120 -2.47 4.90 -0.81
CA PRO A 120 -2.58 3.43 -0.86
C PRO A 120 -3.70 2.87 0.03
N HIS A 121 -4.01 3.56 1.14
CA HIS A 121 -5.15 3.18 1.98
C HIS A 121 -6.46 3.42 1.24
N VAL A 122 -6.65 4.62 0.68
CA VAL A 122 -7.83 4.95 -0.12
C VAL A 122 -7.96 3.98 -1.30
N PHE A 123 -6.86 3.68 -1.98
CA PHE A 123 -6.85 2.74 -3.10
C PHE A 123 -7.34 1.35 -2.70
N LYS A 124 -6.87 0.78 -1.58
CA LYS A 124 -7.36 -0.52 -1.08
C LYS A 124 -8.87 -0.48 -0.78
N PHE A 125 -9.34 0.60 -0.16
CA PHE A 125 -10.77 0.80 0.08
C PHE A 125 -11.58 0.89 -1.21
N LEU A 126 -11.11 1.68 -2.19
CA LEU A 126 -11.75 1.79 -3.51
C LEU A 126 -11.79 0.45 -4.22
N LEU A 127 -10.70 -0.33 -4.17
CA LEU A 127 -10.65 -1.66 -4.78
C LEU A 127 -11.67 -2.60 -4.14
N VAL A 128 -11.82 -2.57 -2.82
CA VAL A 128 -12.81 -3.39 -2.10
C VAL A 128 -14.23 -2.92 -2.35
N ILE A 129 -14.49 -1.61 -2.38
CA ILE A 129 -15.82 -1.07 -2.66
C ILE A 129 -16.22 -1.39 -4.10
N ALA A 130 -15.31 -1.23 -5.05
CA ALA A 130 -15.56 -1.48 -6.46
C ALA A 130 -15.77 -2.97 -6.76
N THR A 131 -14.92 -3.84 -6.19
CA THR A 131 -15.02 -5.29 -6.42
C THR A 131 -16.06 -5.96 -5.54
N GLN A 132 -16.40 -5.35 -4.39
CA GLN A 132 -17.19 -5.90 -3.31
C GLN A 132 -16.64 -7.25 -2.81
N GLN A 133 -15.32 -7.42 -2.71
CA GLN A 133 -14.72 -8.70 -2.28
C GLN A 133 -13.72 -8.56 -1.13
N LEU A 134 -13.92 -9.39 -0.09
CA LEU A 134 -13.03 -9.42 1.08
C LEU A 134 -11.67 -10.07 0.77
N GLN A 135 -11.60 -10.91 -0.26
CA GLN A 135 -10.37 -11.64 -0.62
C GLN A 135 -9.18 -10.74 -0.95
N PHE A 136 -9.39 -9.47 -1.31
CA PHE A 136 -8.32 -8.51 -1.55
C PHE A 136 -7.78 -7.86 -0.26
N LEU A 137 -8.53 -7.95 0.85
CA LEU A 137 -8.12 -7.41 2.15
C LEU A 137 -7.31 -8.41 2.97
N LEU A 138 -7.77 -9.66 3.05
CA LEU A 138 -7.17 -10.66 3.96
C LEU A 138 -5.66 -10.88 3.72
N PRO A 139 -5.17 -11.11 2.48
CA PRO A 139 -3.74 -11.27 2.23
C PRO A 139 -2.93 -10.02 2.58
N THR A 140 -3.50 -8.83 2.35
CA THR A 140 -2.83 -7.57 2.74
C THR A 140 -2.76 -7.43 4.26
N LEU A 141 -3.84 -7.73 4.99
CA LEU A 141 -3.82 -7.68 6.45
C LEU A 141 -2.76 -8.63 7.04
N LEU A 142 -2.65 -9.86 6.52
CA LEU A 142 -1.62 -10.81 6.93
C LEU A 142 -0.22 -10.29 6.61
N ALA A 143 0.00 -9.77 5.40
CA ALA A 143 1.28 -9.19 5.01
C ALA A 143 1.70 -8.02 5.93
N ARG A 144 0.75 -7.16 6.32
CA ARG A 144 0.97 -6.08 7.28
C ARG A 144 1.41 -6.62 8.63
N ILE A 145 0.69 -7.60 9.19
CA ILE A 145 1.00 -8.17 10.51
C ILE A 145 2.38 -8.83 10.51
N CYS A 146 2.67 -9.68 9.51
CA CYS A 146 3.97 -10.34 9.39
C CYS A 146 5.12 -9.32 9.25
N THR A 147 5.00 -8.38 8.32
CA THR A 147 6.03 -7.36 8.08
C THR A 147 6.22 -6.47 9.31
N SER A 148 5.11 -6.09 9.96
CA SER A 148 5.13 -5.33 11.20
C SER A 148 5.95 -6.05 12.27
N ASN A 149 5.66 -7.32 12.53
CA ASN A 149 6.33 -8.10 13.56
C ASN A 149 7.83 -8.29 13.25
N VAL A 150 8.18 -8.56 11.99
CA VAL A 150 9.59 -8.70 11.56
C VAL A 150 10.37 -7.41 11.81
N ILE A 151 9.81 -6.26 11.47
CA ILE A 151 10.49 -4.97 11.70
C ILE A 151 10.61 -4.68 13.20
N ASP A 152 9.58 -4.94 14.00
CA ASP A 152 9.65 -4.71 15.45
C ASP A 152 10.71 -5.60 16.09
N TYR A 153 10.78 -6.88 15.69
CA TYR A 153 11.80 -7.81 16.16
C TYR A 153 13.22 -7.32 15.83
N ASN A 154 13.46 -6.91 14.58
CA ASN A 154 14.77 -6.42 14.12
C ASN A 154 15.16 -5.06 14.70
N THR A 155 14.26 -4.37 15.41
CA THR A 155 14.52 -3.03 15.97
C THR A 155 14.60 -2.98 17.49
N LEU A 156 14.28 -4.11 18.16
CA LEU A 156 14.46 -4.34 19.59
C LEU A 156 15.82 -4.96 19.94
N ILE A 157 16.49 -5.58 18.96
CA ILE A 157 17.91 -5.99 19.02
C ILE A 157 18.79 -4.79 18.64
#